data_AF-A0A3Q1J679-F1
#
_entry.id   AF-A0A3Q1J679-F1
#
_cell.length_a   1.000
_cell.length_b   1.000
_cell.length_c   1.000
_cell.angle_alpha   90.00
_cell.angle_beta   90.00
_cell.angle_gamma   90.00
#
_symmetry.space_group_name_H-M   'P 1'
#
loop_
_entity.id
_entity.type
_entity.pdbx_description
1 polymer ?
#
loop_
_entity_poly.entity_id
_entity_poly.type
_entity_poly.pdbx_seq_one_letter_code
_entity_poly.pdbx_strand_id
1 'polypeptide(L)'
;MATSNGKVEKMSKFEALKLLERCRKERDEAVHRESVLKERLRQYETRMRSTEALKQKLKTLSIDNKELRKQVKALRTEIGLECSPKFNGKTTKDIINDLYEKERECGSLVEKAGKLSLTIDDLTSELANTVTSKTLLEDQVQSLQQNLKDMTNNQRRLLKLWEDKKAQREQLTLPAITQKPGQKPSVHKVVQTEMSISSSQKLPVSAFETKPFTRDNDKKTVLDKHNFSTYGNGYHHDKKGFMHDETKGIHN
;
A
#
# COMPACT_ATOMS: atom_id res chain seq x y z
N MET A 1 51.60 -88.93 80.11
CA MET A 1 51.21 -90.19 79.47
C MET A 1 49.73 -90.13 79.11
N ALA A 2 49.31 -90.88 78.08
CA ALA A 2 47.94 -90.84 77.58
C ALA A 2 47.01 -91.82 78.34
N THR A 3 45.75 -91.43 78.48
CA THR A 3 44.62 -92.38 78.48
C THR A 3 43.68 -91.98 77.35
N SER A 4 43.98 -92.52 76.17
CA SER A 4 43.15 -92.37 74.99
C SER A 4 41.82 -93.08 75.17
N ASN A 5 40.77 -92.35 75.54
CA ASN A 5 39.39 -92.79 75.30
C ASN A 5 39.03 -92.65 73.81
N GLY A 6 39.91 -93.22 72.97
CA GLY A 6 39.68 -93.45 71.55
C GLY A 6 38.73 -94.62 71.35
N LYS A 7 37.48 -94.47 71.83
CA LYS A 7 36.36 -95.08 71.11
C LYS A 7 36.28 -94.36 69.77
N VAL A 8 37.10 -94.83 68.84
CA VAL A 8 36.78 -94.73 67.42
C VAL A 8 35.53 -95.59 67.28
N GLU A 9 34.36 -94.96 67.49
CA GLU A 9 33.14 -95.45 66.88
C GLU A 9 33.50 -95.66 65.41
N LYS A 10 33.49 -96.93 65.00
CA LYS A 10 33.73 -97.31 63.62
C LYS A 10 32.51 -96.87 62.84
N MET A 11 32.47 -95.56 62.54
CA MET A 11 31.44 -94.90 61.76
C MET A 11 31.13 -95.81 60.60
N SER A 12 29.90 -96.30 60.54
CA SER A 12 29.55 -97.31 59.55
C SER A 12 29.84 -96.72 58.17
N LYS A 13 30.31 -97.54 57.22
CA LYS A 13 30.55 -97.09 55.84
C LYS A 13 29.33 -96.34 55.28
N PHE A 14 28.13 -96.74 55.71
CA PHE A 14 26.86 -96.07 55.43
C PHE A 14 26.75 -94.66 56.04
N GLU A 15 27.14 -94.47 57.30
CA GLU A 15 27.10 -93.15 57.96
C GLU A 15 28.14 -92.19 57.37
N ALA A 16 29.34 -92.69 57.06
CA ALA A 16 30.37 -91.90 56.39
C ALA A 16 29.90 -91.42 55.00
N LEU A 17 29.23 -92.29 54.23
CA LEU A 17 28.60 -91.92 52.96
C LEU A 17 27.49 -90.88 53.14
N LYS A 18 26.62 -91.07 54.15
CA LYS A 18 25.53 -90.13 54.48
C LYS A 18 26.05 -88.74 54.90
N LEU A 19 27.18 -88.69 55.61
CA LEU A 19 27.84 -87.43 55.94
C LEU A 19 28.43 -86.75 54.69
N LEU A 20 29.12 -87.51 53.82
CA LEU A 20 29.64 -86.97 52.55
C LEU A 20 28.53 -86.45 51.64
N GLU A 21 27.40 -87.15 51.56
CA GLU A 21 26.23 -86.70 50.80
C GLU A 21 25.62 -85.41 51.38
N ARG A 22 25.53 -85.29 52.71
CA ARG A 22 25.13 -84.05 53.37
C ARG A 22 26.11 -82.91 53.08
N CYS A 23 27.41 -83.10 53.26
CA CYS A 23 28.42 -82.07 52.99
C CYS A 23 28.43 -81.64 51.50
N ARG A 24 28.21 -82.59 50.58
CA ARG A 24 28.04 -82.28 49.14
C ARG A 24 26.80 -81.41 48.91
N LYS A 25 25.66 -81.77 49.49
CA LYS A 25 24.43 -80.98 49.40
C LYS A 25 24.59 -79.58 49.99
N GLU A 26 25.17 -79.45 51.18
CA GLU A 26 25.44 -78.16 51.83
C GLU A 26 26.37 -77.27 51.01
N ARG A 27 27.41 -77.84 50.39
CA ARG A 27 28.30 -77.15 49.44
C ARG A 27 27.53 -76.68 48.21
N ASP A 28 26.74 -77.55 47.59
CA ASP A 28 26.01 -77.24 46.36
C ASP A 28 24.93 -76.15 46.62
N GLU A 29 24.27 -76.19 47.79
CA GLU A 29 23.38 -75.13 48.29
C GLU A 29 24.11 -73.82 48.63
N ALA A 30 25.35 -73.88 49.12
CA ALA A 30 26.17 -72.68 49.37
C ALA A 30 26.58 -72.01 48.05
N VAL A 31 27.04 -72.78 47.05
CA VAL A 31 27.37 -72.30 45.72
C VAL A 31 26.15 -71.71 45.01
N HIS A 32 24.97 -72.34 45.14
CA HIS A 32 23.73 -71.79 44.60
C HIS A 32 23.36 -70.44 45.25
N ARG A 33 23.43 -70.35 46.58
CA ARG A 33 23.20 -69.09 47.31
C ARG A 33 24.20 -68.00 46.92
N GLU A 34 25.48 -68.34 46.77
CA GLU A 34 26.52 -67.42 46.33
C GLU A 34 26.23 -66.87 44.93
N SER A 35 25.83 -67.74 43.99
CA SER A 35 25.44 -67.35 42.63
C SER A 35 24.27 -66.37 42.62
N VAL A 36 23.21 -66.65 43.40
CA VAL A 36 22.05 -65.76 43.55
C VAL A 36 22.44 -64.40 44.16
N LEU A 37 23.35 -64.39 45.14
CA LEU A 37 23.83 -63.14 45.76
C LEU A 37 24.69 -62.32 44.81
N LYS A 38 25.58 -62.96 44.03
CA LYS A 38 26.38 -62.29 42.99
C LYS A 38 25.50 -61.66 41.91
N GLU A 39 24.46 -62.36 41.45
CA GLU A 39 23.53 -61.82 40.46
C GLU A 39 22.71 -60.65 41.02
N ARG A 40 22.23 -60.75 42.27
CA ARG A 40 21.57 -59.62 42.94
C ARG A 40 22.49 -58.40 43.07
N LEU A 41 23.77 -58.60 43.44
CA LEU A 41 24.75 -57.52 43.52
C LEU A 41 24.93 -56.82 42.16
N ARG A 42 25.11 -57.59 41.08
CA ARG A 42 25.21 -57.07 39.70
C ARG A 42 23.99 -56.23 39.28
N GLN A 43 22.79 -56.67 39.66
CA GLN A 43 21.55 -55.94 39.43
C GLN A 43 21.49 -54.64 40.25
N TYR A 44 21.87 -54.66 41.53
CA TYR A 44 21.95 -53.45 42.36
C TYR A 44 22.95 -52.43 41.83
N GLU A 45 24.15 -52.85 41.40
CA GLU A 45 25.14 -51.95 40.79
C GLU A 45 24.60 -51.29 39.52
N THR A 46 23.93 -52.06 38.65
CA THR A 46 23.36 -51.56 37.40
C THR A 46 22.20 -50.57 37.67
N ARG A 47 21.37 -50.86 38.68
CA ARG A 47 20.32 -49.96 39.17
C ARG A 47 20.90 -48.69 39.80
N MET A 48 22.02 -48.78 40.51
CA MET A 48 22.70 -47.65 41.12
C MET A 48 23.24 -46.69 40.05
N ARG A 49 24.04 -47.20 39.10
CA ARG A 49 24.61 -46.41 37.98
C ARG A 49 23.52 -45.72 37.14
N SER A 50 22.43 -46.42 36.83
CA SER A 50 21.30 -45.82 36.09
C SER A 50 20.54 -44.76 36.91
N THR A 51 20.39 -44.95 38.22
CA THR A 51 19.79 -43.95 39.12
C THR A 51 20.67 -42.69 39.23
N GLU A 52 21.99 -42.84 39.29
CA GLU A 52 22.95 -41.72 39.30
C GLU A 52 22.93 -40.92 38.00
N ALA A 53 22.92 -41.60 36.85
CA ALA A 53 22.76 -40.97 35.55
C ALA A 53 21.45 -40.18 35.44
N LEU A 54 20.35 -40.74 35.96
CA LEU A 54 19.04 -40.07 35.98
C LEU A 54 19.04 -38.83 36.91
N LYS A 55 19.66 -38.92 38.09
CA LYS A 55 19.84 -37.78 39.01
C LYS A 55 20.64 -36.65 38.34
N GLN A 56 21.72 -36.97 37.63
CA GLN A 56 22.51 -35.98 36.92
C GLN A 56 21.72 -35.33 35.78
N LYS A 57 20.97 -36.11 34.98
CA LYS A 57 20.09 -35.58 33.93
C LYS A 57 19.02 -34.64 34.50
N LEU A 58 18.41 -34.99 35.63
CA LEU A 58 17.43 -34.14 36.32
C LEU A 58 18.06 -32.85 36.85
N LYS A 59 19.30 -32.89 37.35
CA LYS A 59 20.05 -31.71 37.78
C LYS A 59 20.32 -30.76 36.60
N THR A 60 20.76 -31.28 35.44
CA THR A 60 20.95 -30.48 34.22
C THR A 60 19.64 -29.85 33.75
N LEU A 61 18.57 -30.64 33.59
CA LEU A 61 17.26 -30.13 33.16
C LEU A 61 16.69 -29.06 34.11
N SER A 62 16.97 -29.14 35.41
CA SER A 62 16.57 -28.13 36.40
C SER A 62 17.32 -26.80 36.20
N ILE A 63 18.62 -26.85 35.88
CA ILE A 63 19.43 -25.68 35.52
C ILE A 63 18.92 -25.08 34.21
N ASP A 64 18.72 -25.89 33.18
CA ASP A 64 18.22 -25.45 31.87
C ASP A 64 16.83 -24.80 31.98
N ASN A 65 15.91 -25.38 32.77
CA ASN A 65 14.59 -24.81 33.02
C ASN A 65 14.68 -23.46 33.75
N LYS A 66 15.61 -23.33 34.71
CA LYS A 66 15.85 -22.07 35.40
C LYS A 66 16.41 -21.00 34.45
N GLU A 67 17.29 -21.38 33.51
CA GLU A 67 17.84 -20.45 32.53
C GLU A 67 16.82 -20.03 31.48
N LEU A 68 16.04 -20.97 30.95
CA LEU A 68 14.90 -20.68 30.06
C LEU A 68 13.90 -19.71 30.70
N ARG A 69 13.61 -19.84 32.00
CA ARG A 69 12.77 -18.87 32.73
C ARG A 69 13.38 -17.47 32.79
N LYS A 70 14.71 -17.34 32.91
CA LYS A 70 15.38 -16.03 32.83
C LYS A 70 15.30 -15.46 31.41
N GLN A 71 15.59 -16.26 30.39
CA GLN A 71 15.53 -15.84 28.99
C GLN A 71 14.12 -15.37 28.61
N VAL A 72 13.08 -16.13 28.97
CA VAL A 72 11.68 -15.73 28.79
C VAL A 72 11.38 -14.41 29.49
N LYS A 73 11.88 -14.18 30.72
CA LYS A 73 11.71 -12.90 31.41
C LYS A 73 12.47 -11.76 30.73
N ALA A 74 13.71 -11.98 30.30
CA ALA A 74 14.53 -10.98 29.62
C ALA A 74 13.89 -10.54 28.30
N LEU A 75 13.44 -11.50 27.48
CA LEU A 75 12.71 -11.23 26.23
C LEU A 75 11.43 -10.43 26.50
N ARG A 76 10.64 -10.79 27.53
CA ARG A 76 9.43 -10.02 27.91
C ARG A 76 9.73 -8.57 28.29
N THR A 77 10.87 -8.31 28.94
CA THR A 77 11.34 -6.94 29.21
C THR A 77 11.74 -6.24 27.91
N GLU A 78 12.50 -6.91 27.05
CA GLU A 78 13.04 -6.35 25.79
C GLU A 78 11.93 -5.95 24.81
N ILE A 79 10.91 -6.79 24.61
CA ILE A 79 9.72 -6.44 23.82
C ILE A 79 8.67 -5.62 24.61
N GLY A 80 9.06 -5.01 25.74
CA GLY A 80 8.27 -3.99 26.45
C GLY A 80 7.02 -4.48 27.19
N LEU A 81 6.82 -5.79 27.32
CA LEU A 81 5.64 -6.37 27.94
C LEU A 81 5.57 -6.11 29.44
N GLU A 82 6.71 -6.23 30.14
CA GLU A 82 6.79 -6.03 31.59
C GLU A 82 6.56 -4.55 32.00
N CYS A 83 6.78 -3.61 31.06
CA CYS A 83 6.60 -2.17 31.29
C CYS A 83 5.17 -1.66 31.01
N SER A 84 4.32 -2.49 30.39
CA SER A 84 2.98 -2.08 29.94
C SER A 84 1.90 -2.80 30.74
N PRO A 85 1.05 -2.07 31.51
CA PRO A 85 0.00 -2.70 32.31
C PRO A 85 -1.07 -3.44 31.47
N LYS A 86 -1.10 -3.22 30.14
CA LYS A 86 -1.95 -3.95 29.19
C LYS A 86 -1.52 -5.40 28.92
N PHE A 87 -0.28 -5.77 29.26
CA PHE A 87 0.26 -7.11 29.05
C PHE A 87 0.38 -7.95 30.33
N ASN A 88 0.13 -7.35 31.51
CA ASN A 88 0.13 -8.11 32.76
C ASN A 88 -1.00 -9.15 32.75
N GLY A 89 -0.64 -10.43 32.89
CA GLY A 89 -1.58 -11.56 32.80
C GLY A 89 -1.92 -12.06 31.38
N LYS A 90 -1.48 -11.39 30.30
CA LYS A 90 -1.67 -11.91 28.93
C LYS A 90 -0.79 -13.14 28.69
N THR A 91 -1.35 -14.16 28.04
CA THR A 91 -0.60 -15.32 27.55
C THR A 91 0.10 -14.97 26.24
N THR A 92 1.15 -15.73 25.88
CA THR A 92 1.84 -15.55 24.59
C THR A 92 0.87 -15.61 23.39
N LYS A 93 -0.21 -16.38 23.48
CA LYS A 93 -1.25 -16.47 22.44
C LYS A 93 -2.01 -15.15 22.26
N ASP A 94 -2.31 -14.46 23.35
CA ASP A 94 -3.02 -13.17 23.30
C ASP A 94 -2.16 -12.10 22.63
N ILE A 95 -0.86 -12.12 22.89
CA ILE A 95 0.13 -11.22 22.26
C ILE A 95 0.24 -11.50 20.76
N ILE A 96 0.29 -12.77 20.35
CA ILE A 96 0.32 -13.16 18.93
C ILE A 96 -0.96 -12.70 18.22
N ASN A 97 -2.12 -12.83 18.86
CA ASN A 97 -3.39 -12.33 18.33
C ASN A 97 -3.40 -10.80 18.20
N ASP A 98 -2.97 -10.06 19.23
CA ASP A 98 -2.85 -8.59 19.18
C ASP A 98 -1.96 -8.15 18.00
N LEU A 99 -0.85 -8.86 17.74
CA LEU A 99 0.06 -8.57 16.64
C LEU A 99 -0.57 -8.85 15.27
N TYR A 100 -1.33 -9.95 15.10
CA TYR A 100 -2.08 -10.21 13.87
C TYR A 100 -3.20 -9.19 13.61
N GLU A 101 -3.85 -8.67 14.66
CA GLU A 101 -4.80 -7.57 14.50
C GLU A 101 -4.11 -6.28 14.07
N LYS A 102 -2.92 -5.98 14.62
CA LYS A 102 -2.12 -4.82 14.22
C LYS A 102 -1.58 -4.94 12.80
N GLU A 103 -1.15 -6.12 12.37
CA GLU A 103 -0.76 -6.39 10.98
C GLU A 103 -1.94 -6.12 10.01
N ARG A 104 -3.14 -6.61 10.35
CA ARG A 104 -4.37 -6.36 9.57
C ARG A 104 -4.74 -4.88 9.50
N GLU A 105 -4.61 -4.17 10.62
CA GLU A 105 -4.86 -2.72 10.69
C GLU A 105 -3.84 -1.94 9.83
N CYS A 106 -2.56 -2.29 9.90
CA CYS A 106 -1.52 -1.73 9.03
C CYS A 106 -1.83 -1.97 7.54
N GLY A 107 -2.26 -3.17 7.15
CA GLY A 107 -2.70 -3.45 5.78
C GLY A 107 -3.84 -2.54 5.33
N SER A 108 -4.88 -2.38 6.16
CA SER A 108 -5.99 -1.44 5.91
C SER A 108 -5.53 0.02 5.78
N LEU A 109 -4.54 0.45 6.57
CA LEU A 109 -3.98 1.79 6.49
C LEU A 109 -3.15 2.01 5.21
N VAL A 110 -2.38 1.01 4.78
CA VAL A 110 -1.63 1.04 3.52
C VAL A 110 -2.58 1.15 2.32
N GLU A 111 -3.66 0.37 2.28
CA GLU A 111 -4.68 0.50 1.22
C GLU A 111 -5.34 1.89 1.19
N LYS A 112 -5.64 2.47 2.36
CA LYS A 112 -6.22 3.81 2.46
C LYS A 112 -5.22 4.87 2.00
N ALA A 113 -3.95 4.75 2.36
CA ALA A 113 -2.89 5.64 1.91
C ALA A 113 -2.71 5.58 0.38
N GLY A 114 -2.74 4.38 -0.21
CA GLY A 114 -2.71 4.20 -1.67
C GLY A 114 -3.90 4.88 -2.38
N LYS A 115 -5.12 4.71 -1.85
CA LYS A 115 -6.33 5.39 -2.37
C LYS A 115 -6.22 6.91 -2.29
N LEU A 116 -5.73 7.44 -1.16
CA LEU A 116 -5.51 8.88 -0.99
C LEU A 116 -4.43 9.42 -1.92
N SER A 117 -3.36 8.66 -2.20
CA SER A 117 -2.33 9.04 -3.17
C SER A 117 -2.93 9.25 -4.56
N LEU A 118 -3.73 8.30 -5.05
CA LEU A 118 -4.42 8.42 -6.33
C LEU A 118 -5.33 9.65 -6.38
N THR A 119 -6.08 9.92 -5.31
CA THR A 119 -6.92 11.13 -5.21
C THR A 119 -6.10 12.43 -5.23
N ILE A 120 -4.88 12.43 -4.66
CA ILE A 120 -3.97 13.58 -4.73
C ILE A 120 -3.46 13.77 -6.17
N ASP A 121 -3.11 12.70 -6.87
CA ASP A 121 -2.65 12.76 -8.26
C ASP A 121 -3.76 13.28 -9.20
N ASP A 122 -4.99 12.78 -9.05
CA ASP A 122 -6.18 13.23 -9.79
C ASP A 122 -6.44 14.73 -9.56
N LEU A 123 -6.53 15.17 -8.30
CA LEU A 123 -6.75 16.58 -7.94
C LEU A 123 -5.61 17.49 -8.40
N THR A 124 -4.37 17.00 -8.43
CA THR A 124 -3.21 17.73 -8.94
C THR A 124 -3.32 17.94 -10.46
N SER A 125 -3.81 16.93 -11.19
CA SER A 125 -4.11 17.04 -12.62
C SER A 125 -5.25 18.03 -12.90
N GLU A 126 -6.35 17.95 -12.17
CA GLU A 126 -7.47 18.90 -12.27
C GLU A 126 -7.03 20.35 -12.00
N LEU A 127 -6.20 20.56 -10.97
CA LEU A 127 -5.64 21.88 -10.65
C LEU A 127 -4.74 22.40 -11.77
N ALA A 128 -3.85 21.57 -12.33
CA ALA A 128 -2.99 21.96 -13.45
C ALA A 128 -3.79 22.34 -14.70
N ASN A 129 -4.83 21.57 -15.04
CA ASN A 129 -5.76 21.87 -16.13
C ASN A 129 -6.54 23.17 -15.89
N THR A 130 -6.95 23.42 -14.64
CA THR A 130 -7.63 24.66 -14.22
C THR A 130 -6.70 25.87 -14.34
N VAL A 131 -5.44 25.76 -13.91
CA VAL A 131 -4.43 26.83 -14.06
C VAL A 131 -4.17 27.15 -15.54
N THR A 132 -3.99 26.12 -16.37
CA THR A 132 -3.79 26.30 -17.82
C THR A 132 -4.98 26.99 -18.48
N SER A 133 -6.20 26.57 -18.12
CA SER A 133 -7.45 27.17 -18.61
C SER A 133 -7.61 28.62 -18.16
N LYS A 134 -7.23 28.92 -16.90
CA LYS A 134 -7.21 30.29 -16.36
C LYS A 134 -6.27 31.19 -17.15
N THR A 135 -5.03 30.75 -17.39
CA THR A 135 -4.04 31.53 -18.16
C THR A 135 -4.54 31.85 -19.57
N LEU A 136 -5.12 30.87 -20.27
CA LEU A 136 -5.70 31.11 -21.60
C LEU A 136 -6.84 32.15 -21.58
N LEU A 137 -7.68 32.15 -20.55
CA LEU A 137 -8.73 33.16 -20.39
C LEU A 137 -8.15 34.55 -20.02
N GLU A 138 -7.10 34.61 -19.22
CA GLU A 138 -6.39 35.85 -18.89
C GLU A 138 -5.75 36.46 -20.15
N ASP A 139 -5.15 35.66 -21.03
CA ASP A 139 -4.61 36.09 -22.32
C ASP A 139 -5.71 36.63 -23.26
N GLN A 140 -6.86 35.95 -23.32
CA GLN A 140 -8.02 36.42 -24.09
C GLN A 140 -8.55 37.76 -23.57
N VAL A 141 -8.65 37.93 -22.25
CA VAL A 141 -9.08 39.19 -21.63
C VAL A 141 -8.10 40.33 -21.94
N GLN A 142 -6.79 40.08 -21.84
CA GLN A 142 -5.77 41.08 -22.21
C GLN A 142 -5.85 41.47 -23.69
N SER A 143 -6.03 40.50 -24.59
CA SER A 143 -6.20 40.73 -26.03
C SER A 143 -7.42 41.60 -26.33
N LEU A 144 -8.57 41.31 -25.71
CA LEU A 144 -9.80 42.09 -25.85
C LEU A 144 -9.66 43.52 -25.29
N GLN A 145 -8.99 43.69 -24.14
CA GLN A 145 -8.71 45.01 -23.57
C GLN A 145 -7.81 45.86 -24.48
N GLN A 146 -6.78 45.26 -25.07
CA GLN A 146 -5.89 45.95 -26.01
C GLN A 146 -6.62 46.31 -27.31
N ASN A 147 -7.46 45.42 -27.85
CA ASN A 147 -8.30 45.71 -29.03
C ASN A 147 -9.26 46.89 -28.76
N LEU A 148 -9.95 46.90 -27.61
CA LEU A 148 -10.85 47.99 -27.22
C LEU A 148 -10.11 49.35 -27.11
N LYS A 149 -8.89 49.34 -26.55
CA LYS A 149 -8.01 50.51 -26.48
C LYS A 149 -7.63 51.03 -27.86
N ASP A 150 -7.29 50.15 -28.79
CA ASP A 150 -6.92 50.53 -30.16
C ASP A 150 -8.13 51.02 -30.96
N MET A 151 -9.30 50.39 -30.82
CA MET A 151 -10.57 50.91 -31.35
C MET A 151 -10.89 52.32 -30.81
N THR A 152 -10.73 52.54 -29.50
CA THR A 152 -10.98 53.83 -28.85
C THR A 152 -10.01 54.91 -29.36
N ASN A 153 -8.73 54.57 -29.54
CA ASN A 153 -7.73 55.46 -30.12
C ASN A 153 -8.04 55.81 -31.59
N ASN A 154 -8.48 54.82 -32.38
CA ASN A 154 -8.89 55.01 -33.77
C ASN A 154 -10.13 55.91 -33.87
N GLN A 155 -11.14 55.71 -33.02
CA GLN A 155 -12.32 56.59 -32.93
C GLN A 155 -11.93 58.03 -32.56
N ARG A 156 -11.07 58.22 -31.55
CA ARG A 156 -10.56 59.55 -31.17
C ARG A 156 -9.80 60.24 -32.31
N ARG A 157 -8.97 59.50 -33.04
CA ARG A 157 -8.24 60.02 -34.21
C ARG A 157 -9.20 60.42 -35.34
N LEU A 158 -10.23 59.59 -35.59
CA LEU A 158 -11.24 59.87 -36.62
C LEU A 158 -12.08 61.11 -36.28
N LEU A 159 -12.51 61.25 -35.02
CA LEU A 159 -13.20 62.44 -34.52
C LEU A 159 -12.36 63.70 -34.73
N LYS A 160 -11.09 63.68 -34.33
CA LYS A 160 -10.18 64.82 -34.54
C LYS A 160 -10.03 65.18 -36.03
N LEU A 161 -9.82 64.20 -36.90
CA LEU A 161 -9.72 64.44 -38.35
C LEU A 161 -11.04 65.02 -38.93
N TRP A 162 -12.18 64.67 -38.36
CA TRP A 162 -13.48 65.22 -38.74
C TRP A 162 -13.65 66.67 -38.27
N GLU A 163 -13.24 66.98 -37.03
CA GLU A 163 -13.18 68.34 -36.49
C GLU A 163 -12.23 69.24 -37.29
N ASP A 164 -11.00 68.79 -37.55
CA ASP A 164 -10.00 69.51 -38.35
C ASP A 164 -10.55 69.83 -39.76
N LYS A 165 -11.22 68.87 -40.41
CA LYS A 165 -11.85 69.06 -41.74
C LYS A 165 -13.06 69.99 -41.69
N LYS A 166 -13.85 69.98 -40.61
CA LYS A 166 -14.96 70.92 -40.40
C LYS A 166 -14.44 72.35 -40.26
N ALA A 167 -13.40 72.55 -39.44
CA ALA A 167 -12.75 73.85 -39.27
C ALA A 167 -12.16 74.39 -40.58
N GLN A 168 -11.51 73.54 -41.40
CA GLN A 168 -11.04 73.92 -42.73
C GLN A 168 -12.19 74.38 -43.66
N ARG A 169 -13.32 73.68 -43.63
CA ARG A 169 -14.51 74.07 -44.43
C ARG A 169 -15.07 75.42 -43.96
N GLU A 170 -15.11 75.65 -42.66
CA GLU A 170 -15.60 76.91 -42.08
C GLU A 170 -14.66 78.08 -42.41
N GLN A 171 -13.34 77.89 -42.36
CA GLN A 171 -12.34 78.87 -42.81
C GLN A 171 -12.45 79.20 -44.31
N LEU A 172 -12.82 78.22 -45.15
CA LEU A 172 -13.08 78.42 -46.58
C LEU A 172 -14.43 79.11 -46.88
N THR A 173 -15.32 79.25 -45.90
CA THR A 173 -16.64 79.91 -46.04
C THR A 173 -16.76 81.27 -45.37
N LEU A 174 -15.66 81.83 -44.86
CA LEU A 174 -15.61 83.24 -44.50
C LEU A 174 -15.90 84.10 -45.75
N PRO A 175 -16.71 85.19 -45.66
CA PRO A 175 -17.00 86.03 -46.81
C PRO A 175 -15.71 86.59 -47.39
N ALA A 176 -15.50 86.40 -48.69
CA ALA A 176 -14.39 87.03 -49.39
C ALA A 176 -14.46 88.55 -49.18
N ILE A 177 -13.42 89.11 -48.55
CA ILE A 177 -13.25 90.56 -48.42
C ILE A 177 -13.40 91.16 -49.81
N THR A 178 -14.31 92.12 -49.94
CA THR A 178 -14.76 92.68 -51.22
C THR A 178 -13.57 93.06 -52.09
N GLN A 179 -13.36 92.30 -53.17
CA GLN A 179 -12.40 92.69 -54.20
C GLN A 179 -12.86 94.02 -54.80
N LYS A 180 -12.01 95.03 -54.74
CA LYS A 180 -12.22 96.30 -55.45
C LYS A 180 -12.36 96.00 -56.94
N PRO A 181 -13.22 96.73 -57.68
CA PRO A 181 -13.47 96.44 -59.10
C PRO A 181 -12.16 96.58 -59.89
N GLY A 182 -11.67 95.46 -60.44
CA GLY A 182 -10.45 95.44 -61.26
C GLY A 182 -9.62 94.15 -61.22
N GLN A 183 -9.80 93.26 -60.24
CA GLN A 183 -9.09 91.96 -60.23
C GLN A 183 -9.95 90.81 -60.78
N LYS A 184 -9.30 89.96 -61.59
CA LYS A 184 -9.92 88.79 -62.24
C LYS A 184 -10.28 87.74 -61.20
N PRO A 185 -11.40 87.01 -61.34
CA PRO A 185 -11.71 85.91 -60.45
C PRO A 185 -10.61 84.84 -60.58
N SER A 186 -9.96 84.52 -59.46
CA SER A 186 -9.13 83.32 -59.38
C SER A 186 -10.05 82.13 -59.57
N VAL A 187 -9.88 81.40 -60.67
CA VAL A 187 -10.60 80.16 -60.91
C VAL A 187 -10.27 79.21 -59.77
N HIS A 188 -11.24 78.99 -58.86
CA HIS A 188 -11.18 77.88 -57.93
C HIS A 188 -11.13 76.61 -58.79
N LYS A 189 -9.93 76.07 -58.96
CA LYS A 189 -9.78 74.67 -59.35
C LYS A 189 -10.41 73.87 -58.22
N VAL A 190 -11.66 73.49 -58.43
CA VAL A 190 -12.27 72.36 -57.74
C VAL A 190 -11.31 71.21 -58.00
N VAL A 191 -10.49 70.88 -57.00
CA VAL A 191 -9.76 69.61 -56.98
C VAL A 191 -10.82 68.56 -56.71
N GLN A 192 -11.56 68.26 -57.77
CA GLN A 192 -12.33 67.05 -57.90
C GLN A 192 -11.28 65.95 -57.77
N THR A 193 -11.30 65.22 -56.66
CA THR A 193 -10.45 64.04 -56.50
C THR A 193 -11.00 62.98 -57.43
N GLU A 194 -10.65 63.09 -58.71
CA GLU A 194 -10.66 61.97 -59.63
C GLU A 194 -9.69 60.95 -59.05
N MET A 195 -10.24 59.98 -58.33
CA MET A 195 -9.54 58.73 -58.07
C MET A 195 -9.41 58.02 -59.42
N SER A 196 -8.38 58.40 -60.17
CA SER A 196 -7.98 57.75 -61.41
C SER A 196 -7.53 56.33 -61.09
N ILE A 197 -8.49 55.42 -61.00
CA ILE A 197 -8.23 53.98 -61.02
C ILE A 197 -7.60 53.71 -62.38
N SER A 198 -6.31 53.37 -62.39
CA SER A 198 -5.63 52.99 -63.62
C SER A 198 -6.42 51.87 -64.31
N SER A 199 -6.63 51.95 -65.62
CA SER A 199 -7.33 50.90 -66.37
C SER A 199 -6.64 49.54 -66.24
N SER A 200 -5.34 49.53 -65.88
CA SER A 200 -4.53 48.36 -65.55
C SER A 200 -4.88 47.67 -64.23
N GLN A 201 -5.73 48.26 -63.37
CA GLN A 201 -6.20 47.69 -62.10
C GLN A 201 -7.66 47.24 -62.13
N LYS A 202 -8.22 47.01 -63.32
CA LYS A 202 -9.51 46.34 -63.48
C LYS A 202 -9.35 44.85 -63.16
N LEU A 203 -9.71 44.45 -61.93
CA LEU A 203 -9.82 43.03 -61.57
C LEU A 203 -10.82 42.34 -62.51
N PRO A 204 -10.58 41.08 -62.93
CA PRO A 204 -11.49 40.33 -63.78
C PRO A 204 -12.85 40.13 -63.09
N VAL A 205 -13.91 40.13 -63.90
CA VAL A 205 -15.32 40.21 -63.46
C VAL A 205 -15.79 38.99 -62.63
N SER A 206 -15.00 37.91 -62.54
CA SER A 206 -15.33 36.69 -61.79
C SER A 206 -14.77 36.61 -60.35
N ALA A 207 -14.17 37.68 -59.81
CA ALA A 207 -13.56 37.67 -58.48
C ALA A 207 -14.53 37.41 -57.29
N PHE A 208 -15.85 37.35 -57.54
CA PHE A 208 -16.88 37.08 -56.54
C PHE A 208 -17.90 36.00 -56.98
N GLU A 209 -17.52 35.06 -57.85
CA GLU A 209 -18.36 33.87 -58.10
C GLU A 209 -18.34 32.92 -56.89
N THR A 210 -19.27 33.12 -55.96
CA THR A 210 -19.61 32.10 -54.96
C THR A 210 -20.36 30.95 -55.63
N LYS A 211 -19.67 29.82 -55.84
CA LYS A 211 -20.33 28.60 -56.32
C LYS A 211 -21.45 28.19 -55.34
N PRO A 212 -22.66 27.88 -55.82
CA PRO A 212 -23.74 27.42 -54.96
C PRO A 212 -23.44 26.03 -54.38
N PHE A 213 -23.91 25.80 -53.15
CA PHE A 213 -23.84 24.51 -52.47
C PHE A 213 -24.51 23.40 -53.29
N THR A 214 -23.74 22.44 -53.80
CA THR A 214 -24.27 21.12 -54.14
C THR A 214 -24.37 20.28 -52.86
N ARG A 215 -25.56 20.31 -52.25
CA ARG A 215 -25.97 19.35 -51.24
C ARG A 215 -26.44 18.09 -51.96
N ASP A 216 -25.72 16.99 -51.84
CA ASP A 216 -26.28 15.68 -52.15
C ASP A 216 -25.88 14.64 -51.10
N ASN A 217 -26.86 13.85 -50.69
CA ASN A 217 -26.69 12.75 -49.75
C ASN A 217 -26.43 11.47 -50.54
N ASP A 218 -25.45 10.65 -50.15
CA ASP A 218 -25.79 9.32 -49.62
C ASP A 218 -24.61 8.48 -49.12
N LYS A 219 -24.87 7.81 -47.99
CA LYS A 219 -24.41 6.44 -47.63
C LYS A 219 -22.91 6.09 -47.74
N LYS A 220 -22.22 6.16 -46.59
CA LYS A 220 -21.78 4.94 -45.88
C LYS A 220 -21.38 5.19 -44.42
N THR A 221 -21.99 4.41 -43.53
CA THR A 221 -21.84 4.44 -42.08
C THR A 221 -20.70 3.56 -41.58
N VAL A 222 -19.70 4.19 -40.96
CA VAL A 222 -18.60 3.64 -40.13
C VAL A 222 -18.19 4.81 -39.20
N LEU A 223 -18.04 4.72 -37.88
CA LEU A 223 -18.19 3.61 -36.92
C LEU A 223 -18.93 4.10 -35.64
N ASP A 224 -18.92 3.28 -34.59
CA ASP A 224 -19.42 3.51 -33.22
C ASP A 224 -18.93 4.81 -32.54
N LYS A 225 -19.83 5.64 -31.98
CA LYS A 225 -20.61 5.48 -30.73
C LYS A 225 -19.78 5.64 -29.44
N HIS A 226 -19.86 6.83 -28.86
CA HIS A 226 -19.83 6.97 -27.41
C HIS A 226 -21.02 6.26 -26.78
N ASN A 227 -20.82 5.59 -25.65
CA ASN A 227 -21.89 5.34 -24.68
C ASN A 227 -21.29 5.38 -23.26
N PHE A 228 -21.90 6.20 -22.40
CA PHE A 228 -21.61 6.23 -20.97
C PHE A 228 -22.07 4.91 -20.34
N SER A 229 -21.29 4.37 -19.39
CA SER A 229 -21.76 3.31 -18.50
C SER A 229 -21.61 3.73 -17.05
N THR A 230 -22.72 4.17 -16.47
CA THR A 230 -22.86 4.43 -15.04
C THR A 230 -22.70 3.12 -14.26
N TYR A 231 -21.70 3.03 -13.40
CA TYR A 231 -21.67 2.09 -12.28
C TYR A 231 -21.97 2.89 -11.00
N GLY A 232 -23.03 2.63 -10.24
CA GLY A 232 -23.88 1.45 -10.20
C GLY A 232 -23.65 0.70 -8.88
N ASN A 233 -24.09 1.31 -7.78
CA ASN A 233 -23.98 0.73 -6.44
C ASN A 233 -24.75 -0.60 -6.37
N GLY A 234 -24.06 -1.69 -6.04
CA GLY A 234 -24.61 -3.04 -6.08
C GLY A 234 -24.14 -3.90 -4.90
N TYR A 235 -24.73 -3.70 -3.73
CA TYR A 235 -24.66 -4.66 -2.63
C TYR A 235 -25.30 -5.99 -3.08
N HIS A 236 -24.59 -7.11 -2.95
CA HIS A 236 -25.21 -8.42 -2.91
C HIS A 236 -24.64 -9.25 -1.75
N HIS A 237 -25.44 -9.40 -0.71
CA HIS A 237 -25.30 -10.51 0.24
C HIS A 237 -25.82 -11.79 -0.42
N ASP A 238 -25.14 -12.91 -0.19
CA ASP A 238 -25.69 -14.27 -0.03
C ASP A 238 -24.54 -15.14 0.53
N LYS A 239 -24.51 -15.68 1.75
CA LYS A 239 -25.53 -16.32 2.61
C LYS A 239 -25.85 -17.79 2.23
N LYS A 240 -24.84 -18.66 2.34
CA LYS A 240 -24.95 -20.06 2.81
C LYS A 240 -23.70 -20.36 3.66
N GLY A 241 -23.75 -20.98 4.84
CA GLY A 241 -24.88 -21.60 5.53
C GLY A 241 -24.74 -23.12 5.58
N PHE A 242 -23.85 -23.62 6.43
CA PHE A 242 -23.90 -25.00 6.93
C PHE A 242 -23.54 -25.02 8.41
N MET A 243 -24.53 -25.33 9.23
CA MET A 243 -24.36 -25.72 10.62
C MET A 243 -23.93 -27.18 10.67
N HIS A 244 -23.09 -27.54 11.64
CA HIS A 244 -23.23 -28.81 12.34
C HIS A 244 -22.82 -28.59 13.80
N ASP A 245 -23.75 -28.86 14.70
CA ASP A 245 -23.62 -28.68 16.14
C ASP A 245 -23.99 -29.98 16.87
N GLU A 246 -23.47 -30.12 18.09
CA GLU A 246 -23.65 -31.20 19.09
C GLU A 246 -23.28 -32.64 18.64
N THR A 247 -22.61 -33.48 19.44
CA THR A 247 -22.95 -33.84 20.83
C THR A 247 -21.79 -34.37 21.70
N LYS A 248 -21.62 -33.73 22.87
CA LYS A 248 -21.51 -34.28 24.26
C LYS A 248 -20.86 -35.66 24.56
N GLY A 249 -19.90 -35.64 25.50
CA GLY A 249 -19.63 -36.73 26.49
C GLY A 249 -18.50 -37.72 26.15
N ILE A 250 -17.81 -38.43 27.08
CA ILE A 250 -17.87 -38.56 28.55
C ILE A 250 -16.45 -38.88 29.10
N HIS A 251 -16.14 -38.38 30.31
CA HIS A 251 -15.25 -38.89 31.40
C HIS A 251 -14.21 -40.01 31.14
N ASN A 252 -12.93 -39.74 31.45
CA ASN A 252 -12.25 -40.21 32.68
C ASN A 252 -10.89 -39.52 32.87
#